data_AF-A0A3P7ELQ9-F1
#
_entry.id   AF-A0A3P7ELQ9-F1
#
_cell.length_a   1.000
_cell.length_b   1.000
_cell.length_c   1.000
_cell.angle_alpha   90.00
_cell.angle_beta   90.00
_cell.angle_gamma   90.00
#
_symmetry.space_group_name_H-M   'P 1'
#
loop_
_entity.id
_entity.type
_entity.pdbx_description
1 polymer ?
#
loop_
_entity_poly.entity_id
_entity_poly.type
_entity_poly.pdbx_seq_one_letter_code
_entity_poly.pdbx_strand_id
1 'polypeptide(L)'
;MWGQFEESIHKRTDLTPTRKFMHLLSTLKREAREHISDLMVNDGNYPLAIKNLYERYGDKNQRIKELYKSLEKLKGMGENIETTQLDVMVTDRMAKGLRRMKLRDPGWTMENTIKYLKEEMKIEE
;
A
#
# COMPACT_ATOMS: atom_id res chain seq x y z
N MET A 1 5.91 -2.51 -5.37
CA MET A 1 5.14 -3.37 -6.31
C MET A 1 4.42 -2.56 -7.38
N TRP A 2 3.62 -1.54 -7.04
CA TRP A 2 3.01 -0.68 -8.07
C TRP A 2 4.04 0.02 -8.96
N GLY A 3 5.07 0.67 -8.39
CA GLY A 3 6.08 1.37 -9.19
C GLY A 3 6.80 0.51 -10.24
N GLN A 4 7.07 -0.77 -9.94
CA GLN A 4 7.66 -1.70 -10.91
C GLN A 4 6.68 -2.06 -12.04
N PHE A 5 5.41 -2.29 -11.72
CA PHE A 5 4.36 -2.50 -12.73
C PHE A 5 4.16 -1.24 -13.58
N GLU A 6 4.22 -0.07 -12.95
CA GLU A 6 4.02 1.21 -13.62
C GLU A 6 5.09 1.44 -14.69
N GLU A 7 6.36 1.32 -14.33
CA GLU A 7 7.48 1.49 -15.26
C GLU A 7 7.57 0.35 -16.28
N SER A 8 7.43 -0.90 -15.83
CA SER A 8 7.68 -2.07 -16.70
C SER A 8 6.51 -2.41 -17.62
N ILE A 9 5.28 -1.97 -17.32
CA ILE A 9 4.06 -2.42 -18.02
C ILE A 9 3.10 -1.27 -18.30
N HIS A 10 2.74 -0.46 -17.30
CA HIS A 10 1.70 0.57 -17.47
C HIS A 10 2.12 1.66 -18.46
N LYS A 11 3.36 2.17 -18.34
CA LYS A 11 3.91 3.24 -19.19
C LYS A 11 4.37 2.77 -20.58
N ARG A 12 4.55 1.45 -20.76
CA ARG A 12 4.96 0.87 -22.05
C ARG A 12 3.91 1.14 -23.13
N THR A 13 4.28 1.86 -24.17
CA THR A 13 3.41 2.18 -25.31
C THR A 13 3.35 1.05 -26.34
N ASP A 14 4.29 0.11 -26.28
CA ASP A 14 4.37 -1.06 -27.15
C ASP A 14 3.44 -2.22 -26.72
N LEU A 15 2.83 -2.11 -25.53
CA LEU A 15 1.86 -3.08 -25.03
C LEU A 15 0.43 -2.56 -25.19
N THR A 16 -0.44 -3.37 -25.78
CA THR A 16 -1.88 -3.08 -25.83
C THR A 16 -2.48 -3.11 -24.41
N PRO A 17 -3.53 -2.32 -24.13
CA PRO A 17 -4.19 -2.33 -22.82
C PRO A 17 -4.65 -3.74 -22.40
N THR A 18 -5.13 -4.56 -23.34
CA THR A 18 -5.47 -5.98 -23.11
C THR A 18 -4.26 -6.78 -22.61
N ARG A 19 -3.07 -6.61 -23.21
CA ARG A 19 -1.83 -7.26 -22.74
C ARG A 19 -1.42 -6.77 -21.35
N LYS A 20 -1.53 -5.45 -21.10
CA LYS A 20 -1.28 -4.87 -19.78
C LYS A 20 -2.23 -5.45 -18.73
N PHE A 21 -3.49 -5.65 -19.09
CA PHE A 21 -4.49 -6.21 -18.19
C PHE A 21 -4.24 -7.69 -17.89
N MET A 22 -3.93 -8.51 -18.89
CA MET A 22 -3.53 -9.92 -18.66
C MET A 22 -2.34 -10.00 -17.69
N HIS A 23 -1.34 -9.15 -17.90
CA HIS A 23 -0.16 -9.10 -17.02
C HIS A 23 -0.50 -8.61 -15.61
N LEU A 24 -1.41 -7.63 -15.50
CA LEU A 24 -1.92 -7.17 -14.21
C LEU A 24 -2.58 -8.32 -13.45
N LEU A 25 -3.49 -9.08 -14.08
CA LEU A 25 -4.15 -10.23 -13.47
C LEU A 25 -3.19 -11.35 -13.08
N SER A 26 -2.13 -11.61 -13.87
CA SER A 26 -1.13 -12.62 -13.54
C SER A 26 -0.24 -12.21 -12.36
N THR A 27 -0.04 -10.90 -12.18
CA THR A 27 0.83 -10.35 -11.14
C THR A 27 0.10 -10.17 -9.81
N LEU A 28 -1.19 -9.82 -9.86
CA LEU A 28 -2.01 -9.64 -8.67
C LEU A 28 -2.27 -10.97 -7.97
N LYS A 29 -2.36 -10.91 -6.63
CA LYS A 29 -2.59 -12.08 -5.78
C LYS A 29 -3.85 -11.88 -4.95
N ARG A 30 -4.57 -12.99 -4.69
CA ARG A 30 -5.70 -13.08 -3.76
C ARG A 30 -6.76 -11.99 -4.01
N GLU A 31 -7.18 -11.30 -2.96
CA GLU A 31 -8.22 -10.26 -2.93
C GLU A 31 -8.05 -9.18 -4.01
N ALA A 32 -6.82 -8.75 -4.31
CA ALA A 32 -6.59 -7.72 -5.33
C ALA A 32 -6.90 -8.23 -6.74
N ARG A 33 -6.64 -9.51 -7.02
CA ARG A 33 -6.98 -10.15 -8.29
C ARG A 33 -8.49 -10.40 -8.38
N GLU A 34 -9.07 -10.94 -7.31
CA GLU A 34 -10.52 -11.20 -7.21
C GLU A 34 -11.34 -9.91 -7.37
N HIS A 35 -10.85 -8.78 -6.87
CA HIS A 35 -11.55 -7.51 -6.97
C HIS A 35 -11.76 -7.01 -8.41
N ILE A 36 -10.92 -7.44 -9.34
CA ILE A 36 -11.01 -7.06 -10.76
C ILE A 36 -11.23 -8.26 -11.68
N SER A 37 -11.41 -9.48 -11.14
CA SER A 37 -11.53 -10.70 -11.95
C SER A 37 -12.85 -10.77 -12.73
N ASP A 38 -13.87 -10.05 -12.27
CA ASP A 38 -15.18 -9.99 -12.92
C ASP A 38 -15.17 -9.10 -14.18
N LEU A 39 -14.11 -8.30 -14.36
CA LEU A 39 -13.95 -7.47 -15.54
C LEU A 39 -13.42 -8.32 -16.70
N MET A 40 -14.14 -8.33 -17.81
CA MET A 40 -13.68 -8.96 -19.05
C MET A 40 -12.36 -8.34 -19.50
N VAL A 41 -11.38 -9.18 -19.87
CA VAL A 41 -10.07 -8.73 -20.31
C VAL A 41 -10.16 -8.16 -21.73
N ASN A 42 -10.23 -6.83 -21.81
CA ASN A 42 -10.25 -6.08 -23.07
C ASN A 42 -9.65 -4.68 -22.87
N ASP A 43 -9.51 -3.93 -23.96
CA ASP A 43 -8.87 -2.61 -23.91
C ASP A 43 -9.66 -1.57 -23.11
N GLY A 44 -11.00 -1.63 -23.15
CA GLY A 44 -11.87 -0.69 -22.44
C GLY A 44 -11.91 -0.91 -20.92
N ASN A 45 -11.74 -2.14 -20.47
CA ASN A 45 -11.81 -2.49 -19.05
C ASN A 45 -10.47 -2.33 -18.32
N TYR A 46 -9.34 -2.24 -19.03
CA TYR A 46 -8.05 -2.02 -18.39
C TYR A 46 -8.00 -0.73 -17.55
N PRO A 47 -8.40 0.46 -18.07
CA PRO A 47 -8.46 1.67 -17.26
C PRO A 47 -9.39 1.55 -16.06
N LEU A 48 -10.52 0.83 -16.20
CA LEU A 48 -11.46 0.58 -15.10
C LEU A 48 -10.83 -0.30 -14.02
N ALA A 49 -10.12 -1.36 -14.41
CA ALA A 49 -9.40 -2.22 -13.48
C ALA A 49 -8.34 -1.42 -12.68
N ILE A 50 -7.58 -0.56 -13.37
CA ILE A 50 -6.59 0.31 -12.74
C ILE A 50 -7.27 1.25 -11.75
N LYS A 51 -8.36 1.93 -12.17
CA LYS A 51 -9.14 2.83 -11.31
C LYS A 51 -9.65 2.11 -10.06
N ASN A 52 -10.29 0.95 -10.20
CA ASN A 52 -10.82 0.18 -9.06
C ASN A 52 -9.70 -0.22 -8.08
N LEU A 53 -8.54 -0.63 -8.59
CA LEU A 53 -7.39 -0.94 -7.73
C LEU A 53 -6.87 0.29 -6.99
N TYR A 54 -6.80 1.44 -7.65
CA TYR A 54 -6.36 2.68 -7.01
C TYR A 54 -7.35 3.17 -5.95
N GLU A 55 -8.65 3.12 -6.24
CA GLU A 55 -9.68 3.50 -5.28
C GLU A 55 -9.64 2.62 -4.03
N ARG A 56 -9.43 1.31 -4.18
CA ARG A 56 -9.40 0.38 -3.04
C ARG A 56 -8.05 0.31 -2.31
N TYR A 57 -6.94 0.33 -3.05
CA TYR A 57 -5.61 0.05 -2.51
C TYR A 57 -4.63 1.22 -2.64
N GLY A 58 -4.84 2.11 -3.60
CA GLY A 58 -4.03 3.32 -3.78
C GLY A 58 -4.13 4.24 -2.57
N ASP A 59 -5.36 4.46 -2.06
CA ASP A 59 -5.59 5.23 -0.85
C ASP A 59 -4.90 4.60 0.38
N LYS A 60 -5.02 3.27 0.57
CA LYS A 60 -4.29 2.56 1.63
C LYS A 60 -2.77 2.77 1.55
N ASN A 61 -2.19 2.59 0.37
CA ASN A 61 -0.73 2.73 0.18
C ASN A 61 -0.27 4.18 0.37
N GLN A 62 -1.06 5.15 -0.09
CA GLN A 62 -0.77 6.57 0.09
C GLN A 62 -0.84 6.96 1.58
N ARG A 63 -1.89 6.53 2.30
CA ARG A 63 -2.01 6.73 3.76
C ARG A 63 -0.85 6.10 4.52
N ILE A 64 -0.45 4.88 4.14
CA ILE A 64 0.71 4.20 4.73
C ILE A 64 2.00 4.99 4.46
N LYS A 65 2.19 5.51 3.23
CA LYS A 65 3.35 6.33 2.85
C LYS A 65 3.40 7.64 3.63
N GLU A 66 2.26 8.29 3.82
CA GLU A 66 2.13 9.51 4.60
C GLU A 66 2.40 9.27 6.09
N LEU A 67 1.88 8.16 6.63
CA LEU A 67 2.19 7.73 7.99
C LEU A 67 3.68 7.43 8.17
N TYR A 68 4.29 6.68 7.24
CA TYR A 68 5.73 6.42 7.25
C TYR A 68 6.55 7.71 7.24
N LYS A 69 6.26 8.64 6.31
CA LYS A 69 6.95 9.95 6.24
C LYS A 69 6.79 10.77 7.52
N SER A 70 5.60 10.74 8.12
CA SER A 70 5.35 11.41 9.40
C SER A 70 6.23 10.79 10.49
N LEU A 71 6.25 9.45 10.61
CA LEU A 71 7.06 8.74 11.61
C LEU A 71 8.57 8.93 11.39
N GLU A 72 9.05 8.93 10.15
CA GLU A 72 10.46 9.14 9.83
C GLU A 72 10.91 10.56 10.19
N LYS A 73 10.10 11.57 9.86
CA LYS A 73 10.36 12.96 10.26
C LYS A 73 10.45 13.08 11.78
N LEU A 74 9.51 12.46 12.49
CA LEU A 74 9.45 12.46 13.95
C LEU A 74 10.67 11.77 14.59
N LYS A 75 11.08 10.61 14.06
CA LYS A 75 12.32 9.93 14.46
C LYS A 75 13.53 10.84 14.29
N GLY A 76 13.61 11.56 13.18
CA GLY A 76 14.72 12.49 12.89
C GLY A 76 14.74 13.74 13.77
N MET A 77 13.60 14.15 14.33
CA MET A 77 13.50 15.33 15.20
C MET A 77 14.02 15.06 16.63
N GLY A 78 14.32 13.81 16.99
CA GLY A 78 14.76 13.46 18.34
C GLY A 78 13.69 13.73 19.41
N GLU A 79 12.46 14.03 19.00
CA GLU A 79 11.34 14.24 19.90
C GLU A 79 10.97 12.90 20.53
N ASN A 80 11.05 12.84 21.87
CA ASN A 80 10.34 11.85 22.67
C ASN A 80 8.85 12.13 22.50
N ILE A 81 8.29 11.73 21.36
CA ILE A 81 6.86 11.75 21.16
C ILE A 81 6.29 10.75 22.13
N GLU A 82 5.57 11.26 23.13
CA GLU A 82 4.89 10.43 24.10
C GLU A 82 4.11 9.34 23.35
N THR A 83 4.16 8.12 23.87
CA THR A 83 3.47 6.95 23.30
C THR A 83 2.03 7.25 22.95
N THR A 84 1.37 8.16 23.68
CA THR A 84 0.02 8.68 23.43
C THR A 84 -0.14 9.45 22.12
N GLN A 85 0.80 10.31 21.73
CA GLN A 85 0.72 11.03 20.44
C GLN A 85 0.93 10.08 19.26
N LEU A 86 1.87 9.12 19.42
CA LEU A 86 1.99 8.01 18.49
C LEU A 86 0.69 7.21 18.44
N ASP A 87 0.09 6.86 19.58
CA ASP A 87 -1.18 6.14 19.65
C ASP A 87 -2.27 6.85 18.86
N VAL A 88 -2.44 8.17 19.02
CA VAL A 88 -3.47 8.95 18.32
C VAL A 88 -3.20 9.00 16.80
N MET A 89 -1.99 9.41 16.39
CA MET A 89 -1.63 9.52 14.97
C MET A 89 -1.72 8.17 14.25
N VAL A 90 -1.32 7.12 14.96
CA VAL A 90 -1.29 5.77 14.43
C VAL A 90 -2.70 5.16 14.43
N THR A 91 -3.53 5.34 15.46
CA THR A 91 -4.88 4.75 15.53
C THR A 91 -5.84 5.31 14.48
N ASP A 92 -5.76 6.62 14.18
CA ASP A 92 -6.61 7.27 13.17
C ASP A 92 -6.20 6.86 11.73
N ARG A 93 -4.90 6.66 11.49
CA ARG A 93 -4.35 6.41 10.14
C ARG A 93 -4.04 4.94 9.82
N MET A 94 -4.11 4.04 10.80
CA MET A 94 -3.72 2.63 10.66
C MET A 94 -4.64 1.84 9.71
N ALA A 95 -4.03 1.03 8.85
CA ALA A 95 -4.73 -0.09 8.23
C ALA A 95 -5.20 -1.08 9.32
N LYS A 96 -6.38 -1.69 9.16
CA LYS A 96 -7.00 -2.61 10.14
C LYS A 96 -6.05 -3.70 10.67
N GLY A 97 -5.09 -4.16 9.86
CA GLY A 97 -4.09 -5.16 10.26
C GLY A 97 -3.12 -4.67 11.34
N LEU A 98 -2.61 -3.45 11.19
CA LEU A 98 -1.63 -2.85 12.10
C LEU A 98 -2.24 -2.56 13.48
N ARG A 99 -3.50 -2.10 13.53
CA ARG A 99 -4.25 -1.93 14.79
C ARG A 99 -4.39 -3.24 15.56
N ARG A 100 -4.64 -4.36 14.86
CA ARG A 100 -4.71 -5.69 15.48
C ARG A 100 -3.37 -6.19 15.99
N MET A 101 -2.25 -5.81 15.38
CA MET A 101 -0.92 -6.19 15.89
C MET A 101 -0.60 -5.43 17.17
N LYS A 102 -0.77 -4.11 17.16
CA LYS A 102 -0.53 -3.27 18.34
C LYS A 102 -1.41 -3.64 19.54
N LEU A 103 -2.67 -3.99 19.33
CA LEU A 103 -3.54 -4.46 20.41
C LEU A 103 -3.12 -5.81 21.02
N ARG A 104 -2.35 -6.62 20.29
CA ARG A 104 -1.86 -7.93 20.76
C ARG A 104 -0.50 -7.85 21.44
N ASP A 105 0.25 -6.76 21.21
CA ASP A 105 1.58 -6.56 21.77
C ASP A 105 1.63 -5.22 22.54
N PRO A 106 1.50 -5.26 23.88
CA PRO A 106 1.63 -4.07 24.73
C PRO A 106 3.01 -3.40 24.64
N GLY A 107 4.05 -4.13 24.19
CA GLY A 107 5.40 -3.60 23.99
C GLY A 107 5.65 -3.00 22.60
N TRP A 108 4.61 -2.82 21.78
CA TRP A 108 4.74 -2.37 20.41
C TRP A 108 5.29 -0.92 20.31
N THR A 109 6.51 -0.77 19.78
CA THR A 109 7.19 0.52 19.67
C THR A 109 7.00 1.24 18.33
N MET A 110 7.48 2.49 18.25
CA MET A 110 7.59 3.23 16.98
C MET A 110 8.47 2.49 15.96
N GLU A 111 9.54 1.85 16.41
CA GLU A 111 10.45 1.07 15.56
C GLU A 111 9.74 -0.15 14.96
N ASN A 112 8.95 -0.87 15.76
CA ASN A 112 8.10 -1.95 15.27
C ASN A 112 7.08 -1.45 14.23
N THR A 113 6.51 -0.26 14.45
CA THR A 113 5.59 0.39 13.52
C THR A 113 6.29 0.72 12.19
N ILE A 114 7.47 1.33 12.24
CA ILE A 114 8.27 1.67 11.05
C ILE A 114 8.64 0.40 10.27
N LYS A 115 9.11 -0.65 10.97
CA LYS A 115 9.45 -1.94 10.38
C LYS A 115 8.25 -2.57 9.67
N TYR A 116 7.10 -2.64 10.34
CA TYR A 116 5.87 -3.18 9.75
C TYR A 116 5.42 -2.38 8.51
N LEU A 117 5.48 -1.05 8.57
CA LEU A 117 5.09 -0.22 7.43
C LEU A 117 6.05 -0.41 6.24
N LYS A 118 7.35 -0.56 6.47
CA LYS A 118 8.32 -0.91 5.41
C LYS A 118 7.96 -2.24 4.74
N GLU A 119 7.64 -3.26 5.54
CA GLU A 119 7.23 -4.58 5.04
C GLU A 119 5.92 -4.51 4.22
N GLU A 120 4.90 -3.77 4.69
CA GLU A 120 3.64 -3.58 3.94
C GLU A 120 3.85 -2.81 2.63
N MET A 121 4.70 -1.78 2.65
CA MET A 121 5.04 -0.99 1.46
C MET A 121 5.94 -1.76 0.48
N LYS A 122 6.56 -2.86 0.93
CA LYS A 122 7.59 -3.61 0.21
C LYS A 122 8.78 -2.71 -0.18
N ILE A 123 9.22 -1.88 0.76
CA ILE A 123 10.47 -1.13 0.63
C ILE A 123 11.57 -2.06 1.16
N GLU A 124 12.48 -2.48 0.28
CA GLU A 124 13.71 -3.18 0.69
C GLU A 124 14.68 -2.18 1.36
N GLU A 125 15.44 -2.66 2.34
CA GLU A 125 16.43 -1.88 3.10
C GLU A 125 17.64 -1.46 2.24
#